data_AF-A0AAP3A445-F1
#
_entry.id   AF-A0AAP3A445-F1
#
_cell.length_a   1.000
_cell.length_b   1.000
_cell.length_c   1.000
_cell.angle_alpha   90.00
_cell.angle_beta   90.00
_cell.angle_gamma   90.00
#
_symmetry.space_group_name_H-M   'P 1'
#
loop_
_entity.id
_entity.type
_entity.pdbx_description
1 polymer ?
#
loop_
_entity_poly.entity_id
_entity_poly.type
_entity_poly.pdbx_seq_one_letter_code
_entity_poly.pdbx_strand_id
1 'polypeptide(L)'
;MYTLTHQKSRLPKTTLLAACCAFFYSSNGAATESVEYDSSFLMGTGASSIDVKRYSQGNPTPPGVYNVRVFINQQSVASLELPFVDIGE
;
A
#
# COMPACT_ATOMS: atom_id res chain seq x y z
N MET A 1 -19.78 -25.15 39.27
CA MET A 1 -20.70 -24.01 39.34
C MET A 1 -19.88 -22.75 39.12
N TYR A 2 -19.83 -22.24 37.88
CA TYR A 2 -19.08 -21.02 37.54
C TYR A 2 -20.08 -19.96 37.10
N THR A 3 -20.21 -18.89 37.87
CA THR A 3 -21.05 -17.73 37.54
C THR A 3 -20.21 -16.75 36.72
N LEU A 4 -20.55 -16.62 35.43
CA LEU A 4 -20.05 -15.54 34.56
C LEU A 4 -20.71 -14.23 34.97
N THR A 5 -19.97 -13.39 35.70
CA THR A 5 -20.38 -12.02 36.01
C THR A 5 -20.23 -11.15 34.75
N HIS A 6 -21.35 -10.78 34.15
CA HIS A 6 -21.40 -9.89 32.99
C HIS A 6 -21.14 -8.44 33.44
N GLN A 7 -19.88 -8.03 33.51
CA GLN A 7 -19.50 -6.66 33.83
C GLN A 7 -19.84 -5.74 32.64
N LYS A 8 -20.97 -5.01 32.70
CA LYS A 8 -21.26 -3.91 31.76
C LYS A 8 -20.34 -2.72 32.09
N SER A 9 -19.17 -2.65 31.45
CA SER A 9 -18.28 -1.48 31.53
C SER A 9 -18.94 -0.29 30.82
N ARG A 10 -19.46 0.68 31.59
CA ARG A 10 -19.89 1.97 31.03
C ARG A 10 -18.64 2.80 30.74
N LEU A 11 -18.36 3.00 29.46
CA LEU A 11 -17.25 3.86 29.02
C LEU A 11 -17.47 5.28 29.57
N PRO A 12 -16.46 5.90 30.19
CA PRO A 12 -16.53 7.29 30.64
C PRO A 12 -16.86 8.22 29.48
N LYS A 13 -17.67 9.25 29.71
CA LYS A 13 -18.03 10.24 28.68
C LYS A 13 -16.80 10.91 28.04
N THR A 14 -15.72 11.05 28.81
CA THR A 14 -14.42 11.56 28.34
C THR A 14 -13.70 10.59 27.41
N THR A 15 -13.83 9.28 27.65
CA THR A 15 -13.29 8.22 26.79
C THR A 15 -14.05 8.13 25.46
N LEU A 16 -15.37 8.36 25.47
CA LEU A 16 -16.18 8.38 24.26
C LEU A 16 -15.79 9.55 23.34
N LEU A 17 -15.58 10.75 23.89
CA LEU A 17 -15.16 11.91 23.12
C LEU A 17 -13.78 11.69 22.48
N ALA A 18 -12.82 11.15 23.24
CA ALA A 18 -11.49 10.82 22.72
C ALA A 18 -11.53 9.78 21.59
N ALA A 19 -12.38 8.75 21.72
CA ALA A 19 -12.59 7.75 20.67
C ALA A 19 -13.19 8.38 19.40
N CYS A 20 -14.21 9.23 19.53
CA CYS A 20 -14.77 9.97 18.39
C CYS A 20 -13.70 10.82 17.69
N CYS A 21 -12.89 11.58 18.44
CA CYS A 21 -11.81 12.36 17.87
C CYS A 21 -10.80 11.48 17.11
N ALA A 22 -10.41 10.32 17.63
CA ALA A 22 -9.49 9.41 16.94
C ALA A 22 -10.03 8.90 15.59
N PHE A 23 -11.34 8.65 15.47
CA PHE A 23 -11.97 8.24 14.20
C PHE A 23 -12.11 9.39 13.19
N PHE A 24 -12.26 10.64 13.64
CA PHE A 24 -12.36 11.80 12.74
C PHE A 24 -10.98 12.35 12.32
N TYR A 25 -9.96 12.20 13.17
CA TYR A 25 -8.58 12.62 12.89
C TYR A 25 -7.71 11.53 12.26
N SER A 26 -8.18 10.28 12.15
CA SER A 26 -7.58 9.32 11.25
C SER A 26 -7.79 9.82 9.83
N SER A 27 -6.83 10.58 9.32
CA SER A 27 -6.77 10.89 7.91
C SER A 27 -6.74 9.56 7.16
N ASN A 28 -7.75 9.32 6.32
CA ASN A 28 -7.57 8.40 5.22
C ASN A 28 -6.50 9.04 4.34
N GLY A 29 -5.23 8.74 4.60
CA GLY A 29 -4.09 9.11 3.76
C GLY A 29 -4.10 8.35 2.43
N ALA A 30 -5.28 8.16 1.85
CA ALA A 30 -5.54 7.50 0.59
C ALA A 30 -5.95 8.51 -0.48
N ALA A 31 -5.53 9.78 -0.33
CA ALA A 31 -5.42 10.65 -1.49
C ALA A 31 -4.24 10.11 -2.29
N THR A 32 -4.52 9.24 -3.25
CA THR A 32 -3.58 8.94 -4.33
C THR A 32 -3.39 10.26 -5.07
N GLU A 33 -2.37 11.02 -4.69
CA GLU A 33 -2.03 12.26 -5.36
C GLU A 33 -1.59 11.88 -6.77
N SER A 34 -2.49 12.10 -7.74
CA SER A 34 -2.18 11.84 -9.14
C SER A 34 -1.05 12.77 -9.56
N VAL A 35 0.09 12.21 -9.94
CA VAL A 35 1.24 12.98 -10.42
C VAL A 35 1.25 13.02 -11.93
N GLU A 36 1.50 14.20 -12.50
CA GLU A 36 1.78 14.36 -13.92
C GLU A 36 3.28 14.38 -14.17
N TYR A 37 3.72 13.60 -15.15
CA TYR A 37 5.13 13.46 -15.53
C TYR A 37 5.34 13.99 -16.94
N ASP A 38 6.42 14.73 -17.15
CA ASP A 38 6.84 15.18 -18.48
C ASP A 38 7.86 14.18 -19.08
N SER A 39 7.51 13.59 -20.22
CA SER A 39 8.36 12.65 -20.94
C SER A 39 9.64 13.29 -21.51
N SER A 40 9.72 14.62 -21.60
CA SER A 40 10.91 15.34 -22.09
C SER A 40 12.14 15.15 -21.20
N PHE A 41 11.93 14.79 -19.93
CA PHE A 41 13.01 14.46 -19.00
C PHE A 41 13.62 13.07 -19.25
N LEU A 42 12.97 12.21 -20.05
CA LEU A 42 13.49 10.89 -20.38
C LEU A 42 14.59 11.01 -21.44
N MET A 43 15.72 10.36 -21.19
CA MET A 43 16.91 10.43 -22.03
C MET A 43 17.31 9.05 -22.56
N GLY A 44 18.10 9.03 -23.63
CA GLY A 44 18.69 7.81 -24.17
C GLY A 44 17.81 7.04 -25.15
N THR A 45 18.39 6.00 -25.74
CA THR A 45 17.71 5.13 -26.70
C THR A 45 16.58 4.36 -26.01
N GLY A 46 15.33 4.61 -26.41
CA GLY A 46 14.14 3.99 -25.85
C GLY A 46 13.26 4.90 -24.99
N ALA A 47 13.71 6.12 -24.66
CA ALA A 47 12.92 7.10 -23.89
C ALA A 47 11.51 7.35 -24.47
N SER A 48 11.41 7.46 -25.80
CA SER A 48 10.15 7.70 -26.51
C SER A 48 9.15 6.53 -26.43
N SER A 49 9.58 5.34 -26.01
CA SER A 49 8.71 4.16 -25.86
C SER A 49 8.15 4.00 -24.45
N ILE A 50 8.61 4.81 -23.50
CA ILE A 50 8.15 4.76 -22.11
C ILE A 50 6.87 5.57 -21.97
N ASP A 51 5.76 4.89 -21.68
CA ASP A 51 4.54 5.57 -21.24
C ASP A 51 4.67 5.97 -19.76
N VAL A 52 4.95 7.26 -19.53
CA VAL A 52 5.10 7.85 -18.20
C VAL A 52 3.77 7.99 -17.44
N LYS A 53 2.62 7.97 -18.13
CA LYS A 53 1.31 8.11 -17.49
C LYS A 53 0.99 6.93 -16.57
N ARG A 54 1.59 5.77 -16.83
CA ARG A 54 1.47 4.57 -15.99
C ARG A 54 1.94 4.79 -14.55
N TYR A 55 2.80 5.79 -14.33
CA TYR A 55 3.34 6.09 -13.01
C TYR A 55 2.53 7.15 -12.24
N SER A 56 1.46 7.69 -12.84
CA SER A 56 0.66 8.77 -12.23
C SER A 56 0.05 8.42 -10.87
N GLN A 57 -0.11 7.13 -10.57
CA GLN A 57 -0.66 6.61 -9.31
C GLN A 57 0.39 5.84 -8.49
N GLY A 58 1.68 6.07 -8.73
CA GLY A 58 2.80 5.39 -8.06
C GLY A 58 3.61 4.49 -9.01
N ASN A 59 4.26 3.47 -8.47
CA ASN A 59 5.09 2.56 -9.26
C ASN A 59 4.36 1.22 -9.46
N PRO A 60 3.56 1.05 -10.53
CA PRO A 60 2.98 -0.25 -10.84
C PRO A 60 4.11 -1.25 -11.10
N THR A 61 3.84 -2.54 -10.90
CA THR A 61 4.75 -3.62 -11.32
C THR A 61 4.20 -4.23 -12.60
N PRO A 62 4.67 -3.82 -13.80
CA PRO A 62 4.25 -4.46 -15.04
C PRO A 62 4.62 -5.95 -15.07
N PRO A 63 3.97 -6.75 -15.92
CA PRO A 63 4.43 -8.09 -16.23
C PRO A 63 5.86 -8.06 -16.78
N GLY A 64 6.68 -8.99 -16.33
CA GLY A 64 8.10 -9.01 -16.67
C GLY A 64 8.91 -9.90 -15.74
N VAL A 65 10.19 -10.09 -16.07
CA VAL A 65 11.12 -10.84 -15.25
C VAL A 65 11.95 -9.88 -14.41
N TYR A 66 11.98 -10.08 -13.09
CA TYR A 66 12.63 -9.18 -12.15
C TYR A 66 13.58 -9.93 -11.22
N ASN A 67 14.72 -9.32 -10.90
CA ASN A 67 15.58 -9.79 -9.82
C ASN A 67 15.03 -9.27 -8.49
N VAL A 68 14.52 -10.17 -7.64
CA VAL A 68 13.83 -9.84 -6.40
C VAL A 68 14.41 -10.59 -5.21
N ARG A 69 14.26 -10.00 -4.03
CA ARG A 69 14.51 -10.69 -2.76
C ARG A 69 13.21 -11.28 -2.22
N VAL A 70 13.22 -12.56 -1.92
CA VAL A 70 12.06 -13.28 -1.38
C VAL A 70 12.14 -13.30 0.14
N PHE A 71 11.03 -12.94 0.79
CA PHE A 71 10.88 -12.98 2.24
C PHE A 71 9.78 -13.97 2.64
N ILE A 72 10.04 -14.78 3.65
CA ILE A 72 9.05 -15.66 4.29
C ILE A 72 9.03 -15.28 5.77
N ASN A 73 7.85 -14.96 6.31
CA ASN A 73 7.69 -14.51 7.70
C ASN A 73 8.66 -13.37 8.08
N GLN A 74 8.81 -12.38 7.18
CA GLN A 74 9.70 -11.22 7.33
C GLN A 74 11.21 -11.54 7.33
N GLN A 75 11.60 -12.80 7.11
CA GLN A 75 13.00 -13.21 6.96
C GLN A 75 13.35 -13.38 5.48
N SER A 76 14.47 -12.81 5.06
CA SER A 76 14.99 -12.98 3.69
C SER A 76 15.46 -14.41 3.50
N VAL A 77 14.97 -15.10 2.46
CA VAL A 77 15.30 -16.51 2.19
C VAL A 77 16.10 -16.72 0.91
N ALA A 78 15.95 -15.85 -0.09
CA ALA A 78 16.66 -15.95 -1.36
C ALA A 78 16.64 -14.64 -2.16
N SER A 79 17.52 -14.51 -3.13
CA SER A 79 17.41 -13.55 -4.23
C SER A 79 17.30 -14.34 -5.54
N LEU A 80 16.25 -14.09 -6.32
CA LEU A 80 15.88 -14.89 -7.49
C LEU A 80 15.46 -13.97 -8.64
N GLU A 81 15.66 -14.44 -9.86
CA GLU A 81 15.05 -13.87 -11.05
C GLU A 81 13.68 -14.54 -11.25
N LEU A 82 12.59 -13.79 -11.11
CA LEU A 82 11.22 -14.32 -11.11
C LEU A 82 10.33 -13.62 -12.15
N PRO A 83 9.48 -14.37 -12.88
CA PRO A 83 8.47 -13.80 -13.76
C PRO A 83 7.25 -13.31 -12.95
N PHE A 84 6.87 -12.07 -13.18
CA PHE A 84 5.59 -11.48 -12.80
C PHE A 84 4.69 -11.51 -14.03
N VAL A 85 3.52 -12.14 -13.92
CA VAL A 85 2.57 -12.33 -15.01
C VAL A 85 1.29 -11.57 -14.72
N ASP A 86 0.67 -11.02 -15.77
CA ASP A 86 -0.68 -10.51 -15.67
C ASP A 86 -1.64 -11.70 -15.53
N ILE A 87 -2.45 -11.69 -14.47
CA ILE A 87 -3.46 -12.74 -14.25
C ILE A 87 -4.83 -12.36 -14.81
N GLY A 88 -4.99 -11.13 -15.32
CA GLY A 88 -6.29 -10.55 -15.63
C GLY A 88 -7.10 -10.27 -14.36
N GLU A 89 -7.74 -9.11 -14.28
CA GLU A 89 -8.83 -8.86 -13.33
C GLU A 89 -10.19 -9.20 -13.96
#